data_AF-A0A2V5HRJ5-F1
#
_entry.id   AF-A0A2V5HRJ5-F1
#
_cell.length_a   1.000
_cell.length_b   1.000
_cell.length_c   1.000
_cell.angle_alpha   90.00
_cell.angle_beta   90.00
_cell.angle_gamma   90.00
#
_symmetry.space_group_name_H-M   'P 1'
#
loop_
_entity.id
_entity.type
_entity.pdbx_description
1 polymer ?
#
loop_
_entity_poly.entity_id
_entity_poly.type
_entity_poly.pdbx_seq_one_letter_code
_entity_poly.pdbx_strand_id
1 'polypeptide(L)'
;NSPSSPIKAALVYIIKGCEITLNRTALLKHKVSKLRAGLERQNTKKKRSYHQIAGLNSLTVKKAKNAFSQARKANKAIGICPVKSAADEEQPRRRAPPRCSKYRTIGYIRTRCPTHQNTK
;
A
#
# COMPACT_ATOMS: atom_id res chain seq x y z
N ASN A 1 38.64 50.57 3.96
CA ASN A 1 38.22 49.23 3.47
C ASN A 1 38.81 48.98 2.10
N SER A 2 40.04 48.44 2.05
CA SER A 2 40.71 48.11 0.79
C SER A 2 39.91 47.03 0.04
N PRO A 3 39.81 47.07 -1.30
CA PRO A 3 39.11 46.05 -2.05
C PRO A 3 39.80 44.70 -1.80
N SER A 4 38.99 43.65 -1.54
CA SER A 4 39.51 42.30 -1.44
C SER A 4 40.35 41.99 -2.67
N SER A 5 41.59 41.52 -2.49
CA SER A 5 42.42 41.03 -3.58
C SER A 5 41.60 40.08 -4.47
N PRO A 6 41.68 40.20 -5.81
CA PRO A 6 40.88 39.40 -6.74
C PRO A 6 41.06 37.89 -6.51
N ILE A 7 42.23 37.47 -6.02
CA ILE A 7 42.52 36.08 -5.65
C ILE A 7 41.66 35.62 -4.47
N LYS A 8 41.49 36.45 -3.44
CA LYS A 8 40.66 36.11 -2.27
C LYS A 8 39.19 35.95 -2.67
N ALA A 9 38.69 36.80 -3.56
CA ALA A 9 37.32 36.70 -4.07
C ALA A 9 37.09 35.40 -4.86
N ALA A 10 38.05 35.03 -5.72
CA ALA A 10 38.01 33.76 -6.46
C ALA A 10 38.00 32.54 -5.54
N LEU A 11 38.84 32.54 -4.49
CA LEU A 11 38.87 31.45 -3.51
C LEU A 11 37.54 31.29 -2.76
N VAL A 12 36.94 32.39 -2.29
CA VAL A 12 35.64 32.35 -1.61
C VAL A 12 34.55 31.81 -2.55
N TYR A 13 34.57 32.20 -3.83
CA TYR A 13 33.62 31.69 -4.80
C TYR A 13 33.75 30.18 -5.00
N ILE A 14 34.98 29.68 -5.14
CA ILE A 14 35.25 28.24 -5.29
C ILE A 14 34.77 27.47 -4.06
N ILE A 15 35.13 27.94 -2.85
CA ILE A 15 34.75 27.27 -1.59
C ILE A 15 33.22 27.20 -1.46
N LYS A 16 32.53 28.31 -1.68
CA LYS A 16 31.05 28.34 -1.67
C LYS A 16 30.44 27.42 -2.73
N GLY A 17 31.02 27.38 -3.93
CA GLY A 17 30.61 26.47 -4.99
C GLY A 17 30.72 25.00 -4.57
N CYS A 18 31.82 24.64 -3.92
CA CYS A 18 32.04 23.30 -3.35
C CYS A 18 31.02 22.98 -2.25
N GLU A 19 30.82 23.88 -1.30
CA GLU A 19 29.84 23.71 -0.21
C GLU A 19 28.42 23.48 -0.74
N ILE A 20 27.98 24.30 -1.70
CA ILE A 20 26.67 24.15 -2.35
C ILE A 20 26.57 22.77 -3.03
N THR A 21 27.62 22.36 -3.73
CA THR A 21 27.65 21.08 -4.44
C THR A 21 27.57 19.91 -3.46
N LEU A 22 28.33 19.95 -2.36
CA LEU A 22 28.28 18.92 -1.31
C LEU A 22 26.90 18.81 -0.66
N ASN A 23 26.28 19.95 -0.34
CA ASN A 23 24.93 19.95 0.23
C ASN A 23 23.90 19.36 -0.75
N ARG A 24 24.00 19.71 -2.04
CA ARG A 24 23.13 19.16 -3.09
C ARG A 24 23.34 17.65 -3.28
N THR A 25 24.58 17.17 -3.28
CA THR A 25 24.87 15.74 -3.46
C THR A 25 24.39 14.92 -2.26
N ALA A 26 24.54 15.43 -1.03
CA ALA A 26 24.01 14.78 0.17
C ALA A 26 22.48 14.63 0.11
N LEU A 27 21.77 15.71 -0.24
CA LEU A 27 20.32 15.67 -0.43
C LEU A 27 19.89 14.71 -1.54
N LEU A 28 20.61 14.72 -2.67
CA LEU A 28 20.34 13.82 -3.79
C LEU A 28 20.53 12.35 -3.39
N LYS A 29 21.63 12.02 -2.70
CA LYS A 29 21.92 10.66 -2.22
C LYS A 29 20.81 10.15 -1.31
N HIS A 30 20.33 11.00 -0.40
CA HIS A 30 19.21 10.66 0.48
C HIS A 30 17.90 10.45 -0.30
N LYS A 31 17.58 11.31 -1.27
CA LYS A 31 16.40 11.12 -2.15
C LYS A 31 16.48 9.82 -2.94
N VAL A 32 17.63 9.52 -3.54
CA VAL A 32 17.86 8.28 -4.28
C VAL A 32 17.70 7.05 -3.39
N SER A 33 18.24 7.08 -2.17
CA SER A 33 18.05 6.01 -1.19
C SER A 33 16.58 5.79 -0.84
N LYS A 34 15.83 6.86 -0.54
CA LYS A 34 14.38 6.77 -0.28
C LYS A 34 13.60 6.20 -1.46
N LEU A 35 13.92 6.63 -2.69
CA LEU A 35 13.28 6.12 -3.90
C LEU A 35 13.55 4.63 -4.10
N ARG A 36 14.80 4.18 -3.91
CA ARG A 36 15.16 2.75 -3.99
C ARG A 36 14.42 1.92 -2.95
N ALA A 37 14.40 2.36 -1.69
CA ALA A 37 13.64 1.69 -0.64
C ALA A 37 12.13 1.62 -0.96
N GLY A 38 11.57 2.69 -1.52
CA GLY A 38 10.18 2.71 -1.99
C GLY A 38 9.91 1.70 -3.12
N LEU A 39 10.80 1.62 -4.09
CA LEU A 39 10.73 0.66 -5.20
C LEU A 39 10.81 -0.79 -4.69
N GLU A 40 11.75 -1.10 -3.81
CA GLU A 40 11.89 -2.43 -3.20
C GLU A 40 10.63 -2.82 -2.43
N ARG A 41 10.06 -1.91 -1.63
CA ARG A 41 8.78 -2.14 -0.94
C ARG A 41 7.65 -2.45 -1.92
N GLN A 42 7.54 -1.69 -3.02
CA GLN A 42 6.53 -1.96 -4.04
C GLN A 42 6.75 -3.32 -4.72
N ASN A 43 7.99 -3.66 -5.07
CA ASN A 43 8.33 -4.94 -5.69
C ASN A 43 8.00 -6.12 -4.77
N THR A 44 8.36 -6.01 -3.49
CA THR A 44 8.01 -7.02 -2.47
C THR A 44 6.50 -7.14 -2.31
N LYS A 45 5.76 -6.01 -2.29
CA LYS A 45 4.29 -6.04 -2.25
C LYS A 45 3.69 -6.72 -3.49
N LYS A 46 4.21 -6.43 -4.69
CA LYS A 46 3.79 -7.09 -5.94
C LYS A 46 4.04 -8.59 -5.89
N LYS A 47 5.23 -9.03 -5.47
CA LYS A 47 5.56 -10.46 -5.29
C LYS A 47 4.60 -11.13 -4.30
N ARG A 48 4.40 -10.54 -3.11
CA ARG A 48 3.45 -11.07 -2.10
C ARG A 48 2.02 -11.13 -2.61
N SER A 49 1.55 -10.08 -3.29
CA SER A 49 0.21 -10.05 -3.89
C SER A 49 0.04 -11.12 -4.96
N TYR A 50 1.08 -11.38 -5.77
CA TYR A 50 1.05 -12.44 -6.77
C TYR A 50 0.91 -13.83 -6.12
N HIS A 51 1.62 -14.08 -5.00
CA HIS A 51 1.49 -15.33 -4.25
C HIS A 51 0.14 -15.49 -3.50
N GLN A 52 -0.51 -14.38 -3.11
CA GLN A 52 -1.79 -14.41 -2.41
C GLN A 52 -3.00 -14.67 -3.33
N ILE A 53 -2.88 -14.41 -4.65
CA ILE A 53 -3.95 -14.77 -5.58
C ILE A 53 -3.77 -16.23 -5.99
N ALA A 54 -4.20 -17.13 -5.11
CA ALA A 54 -4.27 -18.56 -5.41
C ALA A 54 -5.17 -18.78 -6.65
N GLY A 55 -4.62 -19.43 -7.68
CA GLY A 55 -5.33 -19.77 -8.94
C GLY A 55 -4.97 -18.93 -10.17
N LEU A 56 -4.13 -17.89 -10.06
CA LEU A 56 -3.64 -17.08 -11.21
C LEU A 56 -2.23 -17.47 -11.70
N ASN A 57 -1.71 -18.62 -11.27
CA ASN A 57 -0.30 -19.00 -11.43
C ASN A 57 0.17 -19.13 -12.89
N SER A 58 -0.71 -19.03 -13.89
CA SER A 58 -0.37 -19.10 -15.33
C SER A 58 -0.99 -17.99 -16.21
N LEU A 59 -1.73 -17.05 -15.63
CA LEU A 59 -2.39 -15.97 -16.38
C LEU A 59 -1.63 -14.65 -16.22
N THR A 60 -0.82 -14.31 -17.23
CA THR A 60 -0.24 -12.97 -17.36
C THR A 60 -1.34 -11.91 -17.26
N VAL A 61 -1.08 -10.75 -16.65
CA VAL A 61 -2.06 -9.65 -16.48
C VAL A 61 -2.85 -9.35 -17.77
N LYS A 62 -2.20 -9.45 -18.94
CA LYS A 62 -2.84 -9.31 -20.25
C LYS A 62 -3.84 -10.43 -20.56
N LYS A 63 -3.49 -11.69 -20.28
CA LYS A 63 -4.40 -12.83 -20.44
C LYS A 63 -5.58 -12.73 -19.47
N ALA A 64 -5.35 -12.30 -18.23
CA ALA A 64 -6.42 -12.06 -17.26
C ALA A 64 -7.39 -10.97 -17.74
N LYS A 65 -6.87 -9.81 -18.18
CA LYS A 65 -7.71 -8.74 -18.76
C LYS A 65 -8.51 -9.21 -19.98
N ASN A 66 -7.89 -10.01 -20.85
CA ASN A 66 -8.58 -10.57 -22.02
C ASN A 66 -9.67 -11.57 -21.60
N ALA A 67 -9.41 -12.46 -20.65
CA ALA A 67 -10.40 -13.40 -20.12
C ALA A 67 -11.60 -12.67 -19.49
N PHE A 68 -11.35 -11.64 -18.68
CA PHE A 68 -12.41 -10.79 -18.13
C PHE A 68 -13.22 -10.07 -19.22
N SER A 69 -12.56 -9.54 -20.25
CA SER A 69 -13.22 -8.88 -21.38
C SER A 69 -14.08 -9.86 -22.20
N GLN A 70 -13.56 -11.07 -22.45
CA GLN A 70 -14.28 -12.13 -23.16
C GLN A 70 -15.48 -12.63 -22.36
N ALA A 71 -15.31 -12.91 -21.06
CA ALA A 71 -16.42 -13.30 -20.18
C ALA A 71 -17.50 -12.22 -20.10
N ARG A 72 -17.11 -10.94 -20.04
CA ARG A 72 -18.06 -9.81 -20.06
C ARG A 72 -18.82 -9.72 -21.38
N LYS A 73 -18.19 -10.03 -22.53
CA LYS A 73 -18.85 -10.07 -23.84
C LYS A 73 -19.78 -11.29 -23.97
N ALA A 74 -19.37 -12.46 -23.49
CA ALA A 74 -20.18 -13.67 -23.48
C ALA A 74 -21.45 -13.50 -22.63
N ASN A 75 -21.33 -12.92 -21.43
CA ASN A 75 -22.49 -12.65 -20.59
C ASN A 75 -23.48 -11.67 -21.25
N LYS A 76 -22.99 -10.66 -21.98
CA LYS A 76 -23.84 -9.77 -22.76
C LYS A 76 -24.53 -10.46 -23.94
N ALA A 77 -23.87 -11.44 -24.57
CA ALA A 77 -24.41 -12.17 -25.72
C ALA A 77 -25.48 -13.20 -25.33
N ILE A 78 -25.38 -13.79 -24.14
CA ILE A 78 -26.34 -14.80 -23.64
C ILE A 78 -27.59 -14.12 -23.03
N GLY A 79 -27.67 -12.79 -23.03
CA GLY A 79 -28.79 -12.06 -22.39
C GLY A 79 -28.85 -12.28 -20.88
N ILE A 80 -27.84 -12.93 -20.29
CA ILE A 80 -27.59 -12.91 -18.85
C ILE A 80 -27.15 -11.48 -18.56
N CYS A 81 -28.14 -10.61 -18.35
CA CYS A 81 -27.94 -9.48 -17.47
C CYS A 81 -27.17 -10.06 -16.29
N PRO A 82 -26.01 -9.49 -15.88
CA PRO A 82 -25.55 -9.78 -14.54
C PRO A 82 -26.80 -9.53 -13.71
N VAL A 83 -27.30 -10.59 -13.07
CA VAL A 83 -28.38 -10.45 -12.12
C VAL A 83 -27.83 -9.32 -11.28
N LYS A 84 -28.43 -8.14 -11.44
CA LYS A 84 -28.51 -7.21 -10.35
C LYS A 84 -29.32 -8.05 -9.39
N SER A 85 -28.63 -8.94 -8.66
CA SER A 85 -28.95 -9.11 -7.28
C SER A 85 -29.09 -7.67 -6.89
N ALA A 86 -30.29 -7.32 -6.49
CA ALA A 86 -30.47 -6.17 -5.64
C ALA A 86 -29.50 -6.43 -4.49
N ALA A 87 -28.22 -6.10 -4.71
CA ALA A 87 -27.26 -5.83 -3.70
C ALA A 87 -27.92 -4.61 -3.09
N ASP A 88 -28.60 -4.83 -1.96
CA ASP A 88 -27.88 -4.68 -0.71
C ASP A 88 -27.01 -3.46 -0.90
N GLU A 89 -27.60 -2.29 -0.61
CA GLU A 89 -26.86 -1.10 -0.28
C GLU A 89 -25.56 -1.56 0.35
N GLU A 90 -24.45 -1.10 -0.23
CA GLU A 90 -23.08 -1.52 0.06
C GLU A 90 -22.79 -1.29 1.56
N GLN A 91 -23.34 -2.14 2.42
CA GLN A 91 -23.23 -1.97 3.84
C GLN A 91 -21.78 -2.30 4.16
N PRO A 92 -21.07 -1.40 4.86
CA PRO A 92 -19.71 -1.68 5.28
C PRO A 92 -19.69 -3.05 5.94
N ARG A 93 -18.71 -3.89 5.57
CA ARG A 93 -18.51 -5.21 6.20
C ARG A 93 -18.60 -5.04 7.72
N ARG A 94 -19.67 -5.53 8.32
CA ARG A 94 -19.87 -5.38 9.77
C ARG A 94 -18.79 -6.18 10.47
N ARG A 95 -18.15 -5.57 11.46
CA ARG A 95 -17.20 -6.30 12.32
C ARG A 95 -17.94 -7.46 12.96
N ALA A 96 -17.29 -8.63 12.99
CA ALA A 96 -17.82 -9.76 13.73
C ALA A 96 -18.05 -9.36 15.19
N PRO A 97 -19.16 -9.79 15.81
CA PRO A 97 -19.43 -9.52 17.21
C PRO A 97 -18.29 -10.05 18.10
N PRO A 98 -17.96 -9.34 19.19
CA PRO A 98 -16.86 -9.74 20.07
C PRO A 98 -17.11 -11.13 20.65
N ARG A 99 -16.05 -11.90 20.90
CA ARG A 99 -16.14 -13.22 21.53
C ARG A 99 -15.40 -13.21 22.87
N CYS A 100 -16.00 -13.81 23.89
CA CYS A 100 -15.36 -13.96 25.19
C CYS A 100 -14.15 -14.89 25.06
N SER A 101 -12.96 -14.43 25.43
CA SER A 101 -11.73 -15.23 25.31
C SER A 101 -11.74 -16.50 26.16
N LYS A 102 -12.44 -16.48 27.31
CA LYS A 102 -12.50 -17.60 28.26
C LYS A 102 -13.61 -18.60 27.94
N TYR A 103 -14.83 -18.13 27.70
CA TYR A 103 -16.03 -18.97 27.54
C TYR A 103 -16.54 -19.05 26.09
N ARG A 104 -15.90 -18.35 25.14
CA ARG A 104 -16.22 -18.32 23.70
C ARG A 104 -17.65 -17.88 23.34
N THR A 105 -18.42 -17.36 24.30
CA THR A 105 -19.74 -16.75 24.07
C THR A 105 -19.62 -15.54 23.14
N ILE A 106 -20.48 -15.48 22.12
CA ILE A 106 -20.54 -14.39 21.13
C ILE A 106 -21.31 -13.19 21.71
N GLY A 107 -20.89 -11.98 21.37
CA GLY A 107 -21.51 -10.71 21.76
C GLY A 107 -20.88 -10.05 22.99
N TYR A 108 -19.96 -10.71 23.69
CA TYR A 108 -19.44 -10.22 24.97
C TYR A 108 -17.91 -10.28 25.06
N ILE A 109 -17.32 -9.27 25.72
CA ILE A 109 -15.92 -9.30 26.17
C ILE A 109 -15.82 -10.03 27.53
N ARG A 110 -14.63 -10.50 27.90
CA ARG A 110 -14.40 -11.32 29.12
C ARG A 110 -15.04 -10.76 30.38
N THR A 111 -14.94 -9.45 30.61
CA THR A 111 -15.44 -8.76 31.82
C THR A 111 -16.96 -8.61 31.89
N ARG A 112 -17.64 -8.64 30.73
CA ARG A 112 -19.10 -8.50 30.60
C ARG A 112 -19.75 -9.81 30.16
N CYS A 113 -19.02 -10.92 30.25
CA CYS A 113 -19.55 -12.22 29.90
C CYS A 113 -20.52 -12.67 30.99
N PRO A 114 -21.75 -13.10 30.65
CA PRO A 114 -22.73 -13.55 31.64
C PRO A 114 -22.19 -14.74 32.44
N THR A 115 -21.47 -15.67 31.79
CA THR A 115 -20.83 -16.81 32.46
C THR A 115 -19.72 -16.38 33.42
N HIS A 116 -19.10 -15.20 33.24
CA HIS A 116 -18.13 -14.65 34.18
C HIS A 116 -18.81 -13.96 35.38
N GLN A 117 -20.01 -13.40 35.19
CA GLN A 117 -20.78 -12.77 36.26
C GLN A 117 -21.45 -13.80 37.17
N ASN A 118 -21.88 -14.94 36.63
CA ASN A 118 -22.52 -16.02 37.39
C ASN A 118 -21.54 -16.88 38.20
N THR A 119 -20.23 -16.71 37.99
CA THR A 119 -19.17 -17.45 38.72
C THR A 119 -18.45 -16.58 39.76
N LYS A 120 -18.96 -15.37 40.01
CA LYS A 120 -18.57 -14.52 41.13
C LYS A 120 -19.65 -14.59 42.19
#